data_AF-A0A923QD44-F1
#
_entry.id   AF-A0A923QD44-F1
#
_cell.length_a   1.000
_cell.length_b   1.000
_cell.length_c   1.000
_cell.angle_alpha   90.00
_cell.angle_beta   90.00
_cell.angle_gamma   90.00
#
_symmetry.space_group_name_H-M   'P 1'
#
loop_
_entity.id
_entity.type
_entity.pdbx_description
1 polymer ?
#
loop_
_entity_poly.entity_id
_entity_poly.type
_entity_poly.pdbx_seq_one_letter_code
_entity_poly.pdbx_strand_id
1 'polypeptide(L)'
;MSSSTLTRRHLLFALALLAACTTPPSAPPTFQDNAGLFRAVNRIGWGATQAQLDQASQRGWRAYVEQQLRADPGAPLPLPAAQAQIDALSIQHRPIVELAQATDEVRRAQDKPPTEDERKAARQAYQAALNLPAREAGHRQLLRQLYSEQQLLEQMNWFWFNHFNVHQYKRDVRVLLPDYEEAALRPNALGNFRQLLGAVARHPAMQRYLDNDQNSAGRPNENYARELLELHTLGVDGGYSQ
;
A
#
# COMPACT_ATOMS: atom_id res chain seq x y z
N MET A 1 -0.90 62.43 -42.99
CA MET A 1 -1.28 61.18 -43.71
C MET A 1 -0.31 60.11 -43.21
N SER A 2 -0.66 59.03 -42.54
CA SER A 2 -1.93 58.33 -42.36
C SER A 2 -1.89 57.59 -41.01
N SER A 3 -3.03 57.59 -40.30
CA SER A 3 -3.23 56.94 -39.01
C SER A 3 -3.29 55.40 -39.13
N SER A 4 -2.81 54.68 -38.11
CA SER A 4 -3.14 53.26 -37.92
C SER A 4 -3.46 52.98 -36.45
N THR A 5 -4.76 53.09 -36.15
CA THR A 5 -5.39 52.63 -34.90
C THR A 5 -5.71 51.13 -35.02
N LEU A 6 -4.88 50.25 -34.48
CA LEU A 6 -5.24 48.85 -34.25
C LEU A 6 -5.72 48.65 -32.80
N THR A 7 -7.03 48.80 -32.64
CA THR A 7 -7.93 47.95 -31.84
C THR A 7 -7.39 47.24 -30.60
N ARG A 8 -7.38 47.97 -29.47
CA ARG A 8 -7.28 47.48 -28.08
C ARG A 8 -8.50 46.68 -27.60
N ARG A 9 -9.35 46.16 -28.51
CA ARG A 9 -10.71 45.69 -28.22
C ARG A 9 -10.88 44.17 -28.17
N HIS A 10 -9.85 43.39 -28.50
CA HIS A 10 -9.95 41.93 -28.56
C HIS A 10 -9.28 41.18 -27.39
N LEU A 11 -8.50 41.86 -26.54
CA LEU A 11 -7.85 41.19 -25.39
C LEU A 11 -8.76 41.00 -24.16
N LEU A 12 -9.91 41.68 -24.09
CA LEU A 12 -10.82 41.59 -22.93
C LEU A 12 -11.84 40.45 -23.04
N PHE A 13 -12.04 39.85 -24.21
CA PHE A 13 -13.00 38.75 -24.39
C PHE A 13 -12.42 37.36 -24.15
N ALA A 14 -11.09 37.20 -24.13
CA ALA A 14 -10.45 35.91 -23.87
C ALA A 14 -10.30 35.58 -22.37
N LEU A 15 -10.44 36.57 -21.47
CA LEU A 15 -10.36 36.35 -20.02
C LEU A 15 -11.71 35.96 -19.37
N ALA A 16 -12.83 36.13 -20.08
CA ALA A 16 -14.17 35.89 -19.54
C ALA A 16 -14.67 34.44 -19.69
N LEU A 17 -13.93 33.57 -20.39
CA LEU A 17 -14.32 32.18 -20.68
C LEU A 17 -13.62 31.12 -19.81
N LEU A 18 -12.72 31.52 -18.90
CA LEU A 18 -12.11 30.61 -17.91
C LEU A 18 -12.91 30.50 -16.59
N ALA A 19 -14.05 31.17 -16.48
CA ALA A 19 -14.93 31.11 -15.31
C ALA A 19 -16.04 30.03 -15.42
N ALA A 20 -15.98 29.16 -16.42
CA ALA A 20 -16.99 28.13 -16.63
C ALA A 20 -16.65 26.86 -15.82
N CYS A 21 -17.54 26.55 -14.87
CA CYS A 21 -17.68 25.27 -14.15
C CYS A 21 -16.84 25.05 -12.87
N THR A 22 -16.75 26.04 -11.98
CA THR A 22 -16.60 25.69 -10.55
C THR A 22 -18.00 25.40 -9.99
N THR A 23 -18.48 24.16 -10.12
CA THR A 23 -19.58 23.70 -9.27
C THR A 23 -19.12 23.89 -7.82
N PRO A 24 -19.82 24.68 -6.98
CA PRO A 24 -19.46 24.75 -5.57
C PRO A 24 -19.46 23.32 -5.02
N PRO A 25 -18.49 22.95 -4.17
CA PRO A 25 -18.44 21.62 -3.61
C PRO A 25 -19.81 21.30 -3.01
N SER A 26 -20.38 20.15 -3.40
CA SER A 26 -21.64 19.68 -2.86
C SER A 26 -21.57 19.73 -1.33
N ALA A 27 -22.62 20.26 -0.70
CA ALA A 27 -22.71 20.27 0.76
C ALA A 27 -22.46 18.84 1.29
N PRO A 28 -21.72 18.68 2.40
CA PRO A 28 -21.48 17.36 2.96
C PRO A 28 -22.81 16.67 3.25
N PRO A 29 -22.91 15.34 3.05
CA PRO A 29 -24.16 14.64 3.28
C PRO A 29 -24.59 14.80 4.75
N THR A 30 -25.86 15.12 4.94
CA THR A 30 -26.52 15.10 6.24
C THR A 30 -27.26 13.78 6.39
N PHE A 31 -26.98 13.04 7.47
CA PHE A 31 -27.69 11.80 7.75
C PHE A 31 -28.98 12.10 8.50
N GLN A 32 -30.11 11.72 7.91
CA GLN A 32 -31.44 11.93 8.49
C GLN A 32 -31.76 10.91 9.61
N ASP A 33 -31.05 9.78 9.63
CA ASP A 33 -31.20 8.71 10.60
C ASP A 33 -29.85 8.03 10.94
N ASN A 34 -29.84 7.25 12.03
CA ASN A 34 -28.67 6.48 12.45
C ASN A 34 -28.30 5.39 11.43
N ALA A 35 -29.27 4.87 10.66
CA ALA A 35 -29.02 3.86 9.65
C ALA A 35 -28.20 4.40 8.47
N GLY A 36 -28.43 5.65 8.06
CA GLY A 36 -27.64 6.35 7.05
C GLY A 36 -26.20 6.58 7.49
N LEU A 37 -26.01 7.09 8.71
CA LEU A 37 -24.67 7.25 9.29
C LEU A 37 -23.94 5.91 9.40
N PHE A 38 -24.63 4.86 9.86
CA PHE A 38 -24.09 3.52 9.93
C PHE A 38 -23.58 3.02 8.58
N ARG A 39 -24.41 3.10 7.53
CA ARG A 39 -23.98 2.68 6.18
C ARG A 39 -22.78 3.47 5.67
N ALA A 40 -22.70 4.76 6.00
CA ALA A 40 -21.60 5.61 5.59
C ALA A 40 -20.30 5.26 6.32
N VAL A 41 -20.33 5.13 7.64
CA VAL A 41 -19.19 4.68 8.45
C VAL A 41 -18.76 3.26 8.03
N ASN A 42 -19.70 2.37 7.76
CA ASN A 42 -19.42 0.99 7.35
C ASN A 42 -18.77 0.91 5.94
N ARG A 43 -18.82 1.97 5.14
CA ARG A 43 -18.05 2.06 3.88
C ARG A 43 -16.60 2.47 4.11
N ILE A 44 -16.27 2.99 5.29
CA ILE A 44 -14.94 3.46 5.66
C ILE A 44 -14.40 2.53 6.73
N GLY A 45 -13.99 1.33 6.33
CA GLY A 45 -13.43 0.31 7.23
C GLY A 45 -14.04 -1.08 7.17
N TRP A 46 -13.50 -1.97 7.99
CA TRP A 46 -13.84 -3.39 8.04
C TRP A 46 -15.17 -3.70 8.73
N GLY A 47 -15.92 -2.68 9.11
CA GLY A 47 -17.20 -2.76 9.80
C GLY A 47 -17.35 -1.59 10.75
N ALA A 48 -18.53 -0.95 10.76
CA ALA A 48 -18.78 0.16 11.67
C ALA A 48 -18.91 -0.34 13.13
N THR A 49 -18.08 0.20 14.02
CA THR A 49 -18.20 0.00 15.47
C THR A 49 -19.01 1.13 16.11
N GLN A 50 -19.59 0.88 17.29
CA GLN A 50 -20.32 1.91 18.02
C GLN A 50 -19.45 3.15 18.30
N ALA A 51 -18.18 2.95 18.67
CA ALA A 51 -17.25 4.04 18.92
C ALA A 51 -17.04 4.94 17.68
N GLN A 52 -16.96 4.35 16.49
CA GLN A 52 -16.84 5.12 15.24
C GLN A 52 -18.13 5.86 14.88
N LEU A 53 -19.30 5.26 15.14
CA LEU A 53 -20.59 5.94 14.96
C LEU A 53 -20.71 7.14 15.89
N ASP A 54 -20.33 6.97 17.16
CA ASP A 54 -20.35 8.04 18.16
C ASP A 54 -19.39 9.16 17.77
N GLN A 55 -18.16 8.83 17.34
CA GLN A 55 -17.19 9.79 16.85
C GLN A 55 -17.68 10.55 15.61
N ALA A 56 -18.27 9.85 14.64
CA ALA A 56 -18.79 10.46 13.42
C ALA A 56 -20.02 11.34 13.69
N SER A 57 -20.87 10.96 14.64
CA SER A 57 -22.02 11.74 15.10
C SER A 57 -21.57 13.01 15.83
N GLN A 58 -20.65 12.89 16.79
CA GLN A 58 -20.17 14.01 17.62
C GLN A 58 -19.38 15.05 16.82
N ARG A 59 -18.50 14.61 15.91
CA ARG A 59 -17.65 15.50 15.10
C ARG A 59 -18.36 16.02 13.85
N GLY A 60 -19.41 15.34 13.43
CA GLY A 60 -20.01 15.50 12.12
C GLY A 60 -19.22 14.77 11.02
N TRP A 61 -19.95 14.32 10.01
CA TRP A 61 -19.43 13.44 8.95
C TRP A 61 -18.17 13.98 8.25
N ARG A 62 -18.17 15.25 7.88
CA ARG A 62 -17.05 15.85 7.13
C ARG A 62 -15.75 15.78 7.92
N ALA A 63 -15.79 16.16 9.20
CA ALA A 63 -14.63 16.13 10.07
C ALA A 63 -14.14 14.69 10.34
N TYR A 64 -15.07 13.74 10.45
CA TYR A 64 -14.74 12.31 10.56
C TYR A 64 -13.99 11.80 9.31
N VAL A 65 -14.47 12.10 8.11
CA VAL A 65 -13.79 11.71 6.85
C VAL A 65 -12.43 12.41 6.72
N GLU A 66 -12.35 13.70 7.02
CA GLU A 66 -11.08 14.45 6.98
C GLU A 66 -10.04 13.86 7.96
N GLN A 67 -10.46 13.38 9.13
CA GLN A 67 -9.58 12.65 10.05
C GLN A 67 -9.07 11.34 9.43
N GLN A 68 -9.93 10.55 8.80
CA GLN A 68 -9.53 9.30 8.15
C GLN A 68 -8.55 9.53 6.99
N LEU A 69 -8.69 10.65 6.27
CA LEU A 69 -7.79 11.04 5.18
C LEU A 69 -6.43 11.56 5.67
N ARG A 70 -6.35 12.07 6.90
CA ARG A 70 -5.12 12.57 7.54
C ARG A 70 -4.50 11.54 8.48
N ALA A 71 -4.57 10.27 8.07
CA ALA A 71 -4.03 9.18 8.86
C ALA A 71 -2.50 9.31 9.02
N ASP A 72 -2.00 8.93 10.18
CA ASP A 72 -0.58 8.71 10.47
C ASP A 72 -0.29 7.19 10.43
N PRO A 73 0.42 6.70 9.40
CA PRO A 73 0.81 5.30 9.27
C PRO A 73 1.59 4.72 10.45
N GLY A 74 2.30 5.58 11.20
CA GLY A 74 3.12 5.21 12.34
C GLY A 74 2.39 5.29 13.68
N ALA A 75 1.14 5.75 13.72
CA ALA A 75 0.40 5.84 14.98
C ALA A 75 0.14 4.45 15.59
N PRO A 76 0.32 4.30 16.92
CA PRO A 76 0.06 3.04 17.60
C PRO A 76 -1.43 2.73 17.65
N LEU A 77 -1.76 1.46 17.87
CA LEU A 77 -3.13 1.03 18.12
C LEU A 77 -3.65 1.60 19.45
N PRO A 78 -4.94 2.00 19.51
CA PRO A 78 -5.56 2.53 20.72
C PRO A 78 -5.67 1.47 21.83
N LEU A 79 -5.76 0.18 21.49
CA LEU A 79 -5.82 -0.92 22.47
C LEU A 79 -4.39 -1.37 22.84
N PRO A 80 -3.90 -1.14 24.08
CA PRO A 80 -2.51 -1.44 24.43
C PRO A 80 -2.16 -2.93 24.32
N ALA A 81 -3.10 -3.82 24.62
CA ALA A 81 -2.89 -5.26 24.50
C ALA A 81 -2.75 -5.73 23.03
N ALA A 82 -3.35 -5.02 22.08
CA ALA A 82 -3.16 -5.30 20.65
C ALA A 82 -1.83 -4.70 20.16
N GLN A 83 -1.49 -3.48 20.60
CA GLN A 83 -0.20 -2.87 20.26
C GLN A 83 0.98 -3.72 20.77
N ALA A 84 0.91 -4.19 22.02
CA ALA A 84 1.94 -5.05 22.61
C ALA A 84 2.15 -6.35 21.81
N GLN A 85 1.11 -6.90 21.17
CA GLN A 85 1.26 -8.05 20.28
C GLN A 85 2.01 -7.70 18.99
N ILE A 86 1.78 -6.52 18.41
CA ILE A 86 2.55 -6.03 17.26
C ILE A 86 4.01 -5.84 17.68
N ASP A 87 4.23 -5.15 18.80
CA ASP A 87 5.56 -4.85 19.31
C ASP A 87 6.36 -6.11 19.66
N ALA A 88 5.70 -7.24 19.95
CA ALA A 88 6.37 -8.50 20.24
C ALA A 88 6.82 -9.27 18.98
N LEU A 89 6.39 -8.87 17.77
CA LEU A 89 6.73 -9.58 16.54
C LEU A 89 8.21 -9.40 16.18
N SER A 90 8.86 -10.48 15.73
CA SER A 90 10.29 -10.42 15.37
C SER A 90 10.57 -9.43 14.23
N ILE A 91 9.63 -9.27 13.29
CA ILE A 91 9.71 -8.31 12.18
C ILE A 91 9.74 -6.84 12.61
N GLN A 92 9.40 -6.50 13.86
CA GLN A 92 9.51 -5.12 14.37
C GLN A 92 10.94 -4.75 14.77
N HIS A 93 11.73 -5.75 15.14
CA HIS A 93 13.06 -5.53 15.73
C HIS A 93 14.19 -5.88 14.77
N ARG A 94 13.85 -6.40 13.58
CA ARG A 94 14.82 -6.90 12.61
C ARG A 94 14.63 -6.18 11.28
N PRO A 95 15.60 -5.35 10.85
CA PRO A 95 15.53 -4.71 9.54
C PRO A 95 15.54 -5.76 8.44
N ILE A 96 14.95 -5.44 7.29
CA ILE A 96 14.74 -6.41 6.21
C ILE A 96 16.02 -7.07 5.70
N VAL A 97 17.12 -6.31 5.67
CA VAL A 97 18.43 -6.80 5.24
C VAL A 97 18.90 -7.93 6.15
N GLU A 98 18.71 -7.80 7.46
CA GLU A 98 19.10 -8.82 8.43
C GLU A 98 18.21 -10.06 8.32
N LEU A 99 16.90 -9.88 8.13
CA LEU A 99 15.97 -10.98 7.88
C LEU A 99 16.39 -11.78 6.63
N ALA A 100 16.65 -11.08 5.52
CA ALA A 100 17.07 -11.69 4.27
C ALA A 100 18.43 -12.42 4.41
N GLN A 101 19.41 -11.81 5.06
CA GLN A 101 20.72 -12.42 5.32
C GLN A 101 20.59 -13.68 6.17
N ALA A 102 19.83 -13.64 7.26
CA ALA A 102 19.60 -14.80 8.11
C ALA A 102 18.89 -15.93 7.36
N THR A 103 17.90 -15.63 6.53
CA THR A 103 17.25 -16.63 5.67
C THR A 103 18.24 -17.23 4.66
N ASP A 104 19.11 -16.42 4.06
CA ASP A 104 20.13 -16.89 3.12
C ASP A 104 21.18 -17.79 3.77
N GLU A 105 21.56 -17.52 5.02
CA GLU A 105 22.44 -18.39 5.80
C GLU A 105 21.80 -19.77 6.03
N VAL A 106 20.53 -19.80 6.43
CA VAL A 106 19.77 -21.05 6.58
C VAL A 106 19.65 -21.81 5.26
N ARG A 107 19.42 -21.09 4.14
CA ARG A 107 19.40 -21.68 2.80
C ARG A 107 20.73 -22.35 2.45
N ARG A 108 21.86 -21.69 2.70
CA ARG A 108 23.20 -22.24 2.41
C ARG A 108 23.54 -23.46 3.28
N ALA A 109 23.01 -23.51 4.50
CA ALA A 109 23.17 -24.67 5.38
C ALA A 109 22.39 -25.90 4.86
N GLN A 110 21.30 -25.69 4.11
CA GLN A 110 20.51 -26.75 3.48
C GLN A 110 21.29 -27.58 2.43
N ASP A 111 22.35 -27.01 1.84
CA ASP A 111 23.13 -27.67 0.77
C ASP A 111 24.22 -28.63 1.29
N LYS A 112 24.45 -28.67 2.60
CA LYS A 112 25.53 -29.42 3.26
C LYS A 112 25.17 -30.64 4.15
N PRO A 113 23.92 -31.14 4.29
CA PRO A 113 23.65 -32.22 5.25
C PRO A 113 24.05 -33.61 4.73
N PRO A 114 24.88 -34.38 5.48
CA PRO A 114 25.34 -35.70 5.08
C PRO A 114 24.25 -36.78 5.18
N THR A 115 23.30 -36.65 6.12
CA THR A 115 22.23 -37.65 6.34
C THR A 115 20.85 -37.19 5.87
N GLU A 116 19.91 -38.13 5.68
CA GLU A 116 18.53 -37.77 5.29
C GLU A 116 17.78 -37.02 6.39
N ASP A 117 18.00 -37.38 7.65
CA ASP A 117 17.37 -36.71 8.80
C ASP A 117 17.84 -35.26 8.92
N GLU A 118 19.13 -34.99 8.74
CA GLU A 118 19.66 -33.63 8.73
C GLU A 118 19.16 -32.85 7.50
N ARG A 119 19.01 -33.48 6.34
CA ARG A 119 18.39 -32.85 5.16
C ARG A 119 16.94 -32.45 5.43
N LYS A 120 16.17 -33.30 6.09
CA LYS A 120 14.79 -33.01 6.49
C LYS A 120 14.74 -31.84 7.48
N ALA A 121 15.58 -31.87 8.51
CA ALA A 121 15.67 -30.81 9.50
C ALA A 121 16.06 -29.46 8.88
N ALA A 122 17.05 -29.45 7.98
CA ALA A 122 17.48 -28.23 7.29
C ALA A 122 16.38 -27.65 6.38
N ARG A 123 15.66 -28.50 5.63
CA ARG A 123 14.48 -28.08 4.85
C ARG A 123 13.41 -27.46 5.73
N GLN A 124 13.11 -28.08 6.89
CA GLN A 124 12.12 -27.56 7.84
C GLN A 124 12.54 -26.21 8.42
N ALA A 125 13.82 -26.06 8.80
CA ALA A 125 14.37 -24.80 9.30
C ALA A 125 14.28 -23.70 8.24
N TYR A 126 14.63 -24.00 6.98
CA TYR A 126 14.51 -23.04 5.88
C TYR A 126 13.07 -22.61 5.62
N GLN A 127 12.12 -23.56 5.59
CA GLN A 127 10.70 -23.23 5.45
C GLN A 127 10.18 -22.42 6.65
N ALA A 128 10.63 -22.71 7.87
CA ALA A 128 10.27 -21.91 9.04
C ALA A 128 10.81 -20.47 8.95
N ALA A 129 12.07 -20.30 8.53
CA ALA A 129 12.69 -18.99 8.32
C ALA A 129 11.99 -18.18 7.22
N LEU A 130 11.51 -18.83 6.16
CA LEU A 130 10.69 -18.20 5.13
C LEU A 130 9.29 -17.82 5.65
N ASN A 131 8.63 -18.73 6.38
CA ASN A 131 7.22 -18.55 6.74
C ASN A 131 6.99 -17.57 7.90
N LEU A 132 7.94 -17.47 8.84
CA LEU A 132 7.77 -16.66 10.03
C LEU A 132 7.51 -15.18 9.70
N PRO A 133 8.33 -14.48 8.88
CA PRO A 133 8.11 -13.06 8.58
C PRO A 133 6.76 -12.81 7.90
N ALA A 134 6.38 -13.66 6.94
CA ALA A 134 5.10 -13.56 6.23
C ALA A 134 3.90 -13.73 7.17
N ARG A 135 3.96 -14.72 8.07
CA ARG A 135 2.92 -14.95 9.08
C ARG A 135 2.80 -13.76 10.03
N GLU A 136 3.92 -13.22 10.50
CA GLU A 136 3.92 -12.05 11.38
C GLU A 136 3.39 -10.80 10.69
N ALA A 137 3.74 -10.58 9.41
CA ALA A 137 3.17 -9.48 8.61
C ALA A 137 1.64 -9.59 8.52
N GLY A 138 1.12 -10.79 8.20
CA GLY A 138 -0.32 -11.05 8.18
C GLY A 138 -0.98 -10.83 9.55
N HIS A 139 -0.33 -11.26 10.65
CA HIS A 139 -0.83 -11.03 12.02
C HIS A 139 -0.89 -9.53 12.36
N ARG A 140 0.15 -8.77 12.04
CA ARG A 140 0.19 -7.32 12.23
C ARG A 140 -0.90 -6.61 11.43
N GLN A 141 -1.07 -6.98 10.16
CA GLN A 141 -2.10 -6.42 9.30
C GLN A 141 -3.49 -6.68 9.90
N LEU A 142 -3.77 -7.91 10.34
CA LEU A 142 -5.05 -8.27 10.96
C LEU A 142 -5.31 -7.46 12.24
N LEU A 143 -4.32 -7.33 13.13
CA LEU A 143 -4.46 -6.53 14.34
C LEU A 143 -4.79 -5.07 14.02
N ARG A 144 -4.14 -4.49 13.00
CA ARG A 144 -4.47 -3.12 12.57
C ARG A 144 -5.87 -3.01 11.98
N GLN A 145 -6.28 -3.96 11.13
CA GLN A 145 -7.63 -3.98 10.57
C GLN A 145 -8.70 -4.04 11.66
N LEU A 146 -8.46 -4.80 12.73
CA LEU A 146 -9.40 -4.95 13.85
C LEU A 146 -9.39 -3.76 14.84
N TYR A 147 -8.22 -3.20 15.14
CA TYR A 147 -8.06 -2.28 16.27
C TYR A 147 -7.66 -0.85 15.91
N SER A 148 -7.26 -0.57 14.67
CA SER A 148 -6.90 0.79 14.24
C SER A 148 -8.15 1.68 14.17
N GLU A 149 -8.06 2.91 14.66
CA GLU A 149 -9.09 3.93 14.40
C GLU A 149 -8.99 4.50 12.99
N GLN A 150 -7.89 4.23 12.27
CA GLN A 150 -7.58 4.76 10.95
C GLN A 150 -8.01 3.77 9.86
N GLN A 151 -9.27 3.37 9.91
CA GLN A 151 -9.81 2.28 9.09
C GLN A 151 -9.67 2.51 7.59
N LEU A 152 -9.78 3.75 7.11
CA LEU A 152 -9.56 4.07 5.69
C LEU A 152 -8.13 3.73 5.25
N LEU A 153 -7.13 4.03 6.09
CA LEU A 153 -5.74 3.68 5.81
C LEU A 153 -5.57 2.16 5.71
N GLU A 154 -6.17 1.39 6.63
CA GLU A 154 -6.07 -0.07 6.62
C GLU A 154 -6.71 -0.70 5.38
N GLN A 155 -7.88 -0.19 4.97
CA GLN A 155 -8.53 -0.65 3.75
C GLN A 155 -7.73 -0.32 2.51
N MET A 156 -7.23 0.92 2.40
CA MET A 156 -6.45 1.33 1.24
C MET A 156 -5.11 0.59 1.17
N ASN A 157 -4.45 0.35 2.32
CA ASN A 157 -3.26 -0.48 2.37
C ASN A 157 -3.54 -1.90 1.86
N TRP A 158 -4.65 -2.52 2.30
CA TRP A 158 -5.07 -3.82 1.79
C TRP A 158 -5.40 -3.79 0.29
N PHE A 159 -6.12 -2.79 -0.18
CA PHE A 159 -6.43 -2.61 -1.60
C PHE A 159 -5.14 -2.55 -2.43
N TRP A 160 -4.18 -1.71 -2.04
CA TRP A 160 -2.91 -1.58 -2.75
C TRP A 160 -2.02 -2.81 -2.65
N PHE A 161 -2.04 -3.52 -1.52
CA PHE A 161 -1.35 -4.80 -1.38
C PHE A 161 -1.88 -5.85 -2.38
N ASN A 162 -3.19 -5.84 -2.68
CA ASN A 162 -3.80 -6.72 -3.67
C ASN A 162 -3.60 -6.21 -5.11
N HIS A 163 -3.63 -4.89 -5.34
CA HIS A 163 -3.39 -4.29 -6.66
C HIS A 163 -1.93 -4.47 -7.12
N PHE A 164 -0.98 -4.28 -6.20
CA PHE A 164 0.45 -4.50 -6.42
C PHE A 164 0.90 -5.81 -5.76
N ASN A 165 0.18 -6.90 -6.06
CA ASN A 165 0.42 -8.19 -5.42
C ASN A 165 1.80 -8.77 -5.80
N VAL A 166 2.36 -9.55 -4.88
CA VAL A 166 3.53 -10.39 -5.13
C VAL A 166 3.22 -11.83 -4.73
N HIS A 167 3.79 -12.80 -5.45
CA HIS A 167 3.59 -14.21 -5.10
C HIS A 167 4.55 -14.63 -3.99
N GLN A 168 4.03 -14.78 -2.76
CA GLN A 168 4.82 -15.12 -1.58
C GLN A 168 5.64 -16.44 -1.72
N TYR A 169 5.16 -17.40 -2.50
CA TYR A 169 5.87 -18.67 -2.70
C TYR A 169 6.93 -18.61 -3.81
N LYS A 170 7.09 -17.46 -4.50
CA LYS A 170 8.22 -17.25 -5.42
C LYS A 170 9.48 -16.96 -4.61
N ARG A 171 10.43 -17.91 -4.63
CA ARG A 171 11.72 -17.80 -3.93
C ARG A 171 11.51 -17.39 -2.45
N ASP A 172 12.22 -16.36 -2.00
CA ASP A 172 12.22 -15.77 -0.66
C ASP A 172 11.38 -14.48 -0.58
N VAL A 173 10.53 -14.18 -1.57
CA VAL A 173 9.66 -12.97 -1.59
C VAL A 173 8.89 -12.82 -0.28
N ARG A 174 8.45 -13.92 0.33
CA ARG A 174 7.69 -13.88 1.58
C ARG A 174 8.46 -13.30 2.79
N VAL A 175 9.79 -13.30 2.76
CA VAL A 175 10.63 -12.64 3.76
C VAL A 175 10.55 -11.12 3.64
N LEU A 176 10.28 -10.63 2.43
CA LEU A 176 10.24 -9.21 2.06
C LEU A 176 8.89 -8.55 2.31
N LEU A 177 7.85 -9.32 2.63
CA LEU A 177 6.49 -8.80 2.83
C LEU A 177 6.34 -7.81 4.01
N PRO A 178 6.98 -8.03 5.18
CA PRO A 178 6.88 -7.07 6.28
C PRO A 178 7.33 -5.66 5.90
N ASP A 179 8.41 -5.57 5.13
CA ASP A 179 8.98 -4.30 4.65
C ASP A 179 8.18 -3.75 3.46
N TYR A 180 7.68 -4.63 2.58
CA TYR A 180 6.85 -4.22 1.46
C TYR A 180 5.58 -3.50 1.92
N GLU A 181 4.95 -4.02 2.97
CA GLU A 181 3.81 -3.36 3.62
C GLU A 181 4.22 -2.02 4.26
N GLU A 182 5.25 -1.99 5.10
CA GLU A 182 5.57 -0.81 5.94
C GLU A 182 6.32 0.30 5.23
N ALA A 183 7.16 -0.02 4.25
CA ALA A 183 8.03 0.95 3.59
C ALA A 183 7.47 1.42 2.25
N ALA A 184 6.81 0.53 1.49
CA ALA A 184 6.32 0.86 0.16
C ALA A 184 4.83 1.19 0.13
N LEU A 185 3.98 0.36 0.72
CA LEU A 185 2.53 0.46 0.55
C LEU A 185 1.89 1.41 1.56
N ARG A 186 1.98 1.06 2.85
CA ARG A 186 1.23 1.71 3.92
C ARG A 186 1.50 3.23 4.02
N PRO A 187 2.75 3.73 3.94
CA PRO A 187 3.01 5.17 4.01
C PRO A 187 2.42 5.96 2.83
N ASN A 188 2.19 5.28 1.70
CA ASN A 188 1.75 5.90 0.45
C ASN A 188 0.26 5.60 0.14
N ALA A 189 -0.44 4.85 0.99
CA ALA A 189 -1.76 4.28 0.69
C ALA A 189 -2.87 5.33 0.46
N LEU A 190 -2.78 6.48 1.13
CA LEU A 190 -3.70 7.63 0.96
C LEU A 190 -3.07 8.79 0.17
N GLY A 191 -1.86 8.57 -0.36
CA GLY A 191 -1.02 9.61 -0.93
C GLY A 191 -1.08 9.68 -2.45
N ASN A 192 0.03 10.16 -3.03
CA ASN A 192 0.14 10.32 -4.47
C ASN A 192 0.47 8.99 -5.18
N PHE A 193 -0.32 8.63 -6.19
CA PHE A 193 -0.13 7.38 -6.93
C PHE A 193 1.27 7.23 -7.56
N ARG A 194 1.88 8.32 -8.08
CA ARG A 194 3.24 8.26 -8.63
C ARG A 194 4.27 7.90 -7.56
N GLN A 195 4.11 8.41 -6.34
CA GLN A 195 4.99 8.08 -5.23
C GLN A 195 4.80 6.61 -4.81
N LEU A 196 3.55 6.17 -4.64
CA LEU A 196 3.22 4.77 -4.36
C LEU A 196 3.80 3.81 -5.42
N LEU A 197 3.52 4.07 -6.69
CA LEU A 197 4.04 3.29 -7.81
C LEU A 197 5.57 3.27 -7.80
N GLY A 198 6.20 4.43 -7.55
CA GLY A 198 7.66 4.52 -7.46
C GLY A 198 8.27 3.75 -6.29
N ALA A 199 7.58 3.69 -5.15
CA ALA A 199 7.99 2.94 -3.97
C ALA A 199 7.86 1.42 -4.23
N VAL A 200 6.69 0.99 -4.70
CA VAL A 200 6.44 -0.39 -5.13
C VAL A 200 7.46 -0.83 -6.18
N ALA A 201 7.69 0.00 -7.19
CA ALA A 201 8.49 -0.39 -8.32
C ALA A 201 9.97 -0.63 -7.96
N ARG A 202 10.47 0.08 -6.95
CA ARG A 202 11.85 -0.05 -6.48
C ARG A 202 12.00 -1.07 -5.36
N HIS A 203 10.90 -1.53 -4.76
CA HIS A 203 10.95 -2.38 -3.60
C HIS A 203 11.49 -3.79 -3.95
N PRO A 204 12.43 -4.35 -3.14
CA PRO A 204 13.02 -5.67 -3.40
C PRO A 204 12.00 -6.80 -3.63
N ALA A 205 10.86 -6.78 -2.93
CA ALA A 205 9.79 -7.77 -3.12
C ALA A 205 9.27 -7.81 -4.56
N MET A 206 9.00 -6.64 -5.16
CA MET A 206 8.48 -6.55 -6.53
C MET A 206 9.58 -6.86 -7.55
N GLN A 207 10.80 -6.37 -7.31
CA GLN A 207 11.96 -6.66 -8.16
C GLN A 207 12.25 -8.16 -8.26
N ARG A 208 12.17 -8.87 -7.13
CA ARG A 208 12.41 -10.31 -7.04
C ARG A 208 11.22 -11.14 -7.51
N TYR A 209 9.99 -10.64 -7.33
CA TYR A 209 8.79 -11.30 -7.85
C TYR A 209 8.75 -11.32 -9.39
N LEU A 210 9.23 -10.28 -10.05
CA LEU A 210 9.22 -10.16 -11.50
C LEU A 210 10.59 -10.41 -12.16
N ASP A 211 11.54 -10.97 -11.40
CA ASP A 211 12.88 -11.39 -11.83
C ASP A 211 13.78 -10.25 -12.38
N ASN A 212 13.51 -8.99 -12.02
CA ASN A 212 14.39 -7.88 -12.39
C ASN A 212 15.74 -7.95 -11.66
N ASP A 213 15.80 -8.66 -10.52
CA ASP A 213 17.05 -8.97 -9.82
C ASP A 213 18.01 -9.87 -10.63
N GLN A 214 17.54 -10.45 -11.74
CA GLN A 214 18.31 -11.28 -12.67
C GLN A 214 18.77 -10.52 -13.93
N ASN A 215 18.47 -9.22 -14.02
CA ASN A 215 18.82 -8.41 -15.18
C ASN A 215 20.35 -8.25 -15.28
N SER A 216 20.90 -8.34 -16.50
CA SER A 216 22.35 -8.28 -16.73
C SER A 216 22.71 -7.52 -18.01
N ALA A 217 23.91 -6.93 -18.04
CA ALA A 217 24.38 -6.17 -19.20
C ALA A 217 24.39 -7.06 -20.46
N GLY A 218 23.71 -6.62 -21.52
CA GLY A 218 23.57 -7.36 -22.78
C GLY A 218 22.48 -8.43 -22.79
N ARG A 219 21.77 -8.66 -21.67
CA ARG A 219 20.63 -9.60 -21.57
C ARG A 219 19.53 -8.99 -20.69
N PRO A 220 18.81 -7.96 -21.20
CA PRO A 220 17.76 -7.30 -20.43
C PRO A 220 16.61 -8.26 -20.11
N ASN A 221 16.13 -8.23 -18.87
CA ASN A 221 14.87 -8.88 -18.49
C ASN A 221 13.72 -7.87 -18.59
N GLU A 222 12.97 -7.94 -19.67
CA GLU A 222 11.86 -7.02 -19.96
C GLU A 222 10.59 -7.32 -19.16
N ASN A 223 10.51 -8.50 -18.52
CA ASN A 223 9.31 -8.96 -17.83
C ASN A 223 8.81 -7.93 -16.81
N TYR A 224 9.73 -7.37 -16.00
CA TYR A 224 9.38 -6.37 -15.01
C TYR A 224 8.72 -5.13 -15.62
N ALA A 225 9.33 -4.57 -16.68
CA ALA A 225 8.86 -3.34 -17.31
C ALA A 225 7.49 -3.56 -17.96
N ARG A 226 7.30 -4.70 -18.63
CA ARG A 226 6.02 -5.09 -19.23
C ARG A 226 4.93 -5.24 -18.18
N GLU A 227 5.16 -6.05 -17.14
CA GLU A 227 4.14 -6.32 -16.11
C GLU A 227 3.76 -5.05 -15.31
N LEU A 228 4.70 -4.13 -15.11
CA LEU A 228 4.40 -2.83 -14.49
C LEU A 228 3.42 -2.00 -15.33
N LEU A 229 3.58 -2.02 -16.66
CA LEU A 229 2.67 -1.35 -17.59
C LEU A 229 1.33 -2.10 -17.70
N GLU A 230 1.36 -3.41 -17.93
CA GLU A 230 0.17 -4.22 -18.22
C GLU A 230 -0.69 -4.50 -16.99
N LEU A 231 -0.10 -5.00 -15.90
CA LEU A 231 -0.88 -5.46 -14.74
C LEU A 231 -1.16 -4.37 -13.73
N HIS A 232 -0.24 -3.41 -13.59
CA HIS A 232 -0.27 -2.51 -12.44
C HIS A 232 -0.64 -1.06 -12.78
N THR A 233 -0.63 -0.67 -14.06
CA THR A 233 -0.88 0.73 -14.44
C THR A 233 -1.85 0.91 -15.61
N LEU A 234 -1.44 0.62 -16.84
CA LEU A 234 -2.17 1.00 -18.06
C LEU A 234 -3.14 -0.07 -18.56
N GLY A 235 -2.94 -1.33 -18.17
CA GLY A 235 -3.66 -2.45 -18.78
C GLY A 235 -2.94 -2.99 -20.02
N VAL A 236 -3.27 -4.22 -20.41
CA VAL A 236 -2.73 -4.87 -21.62
C VAL A 236 -3.02 -4.05 -22.87
N ASP A 237 -4.22 -3.46 -22.96
CA ASP A 237 -4.64 -2.61 -24.09
C ASP A 237 -4.43 -1.11 -23.83
N GLY A 238 -3.46 -0.76 -22.96
CA GLY A 238 -3.22 0.59 -22.47
C GLY A 238 -2.64 1.59 -23.48
N GLY A 239 -2.55 1.23 -24.76
CA GLY A 239 -2.14 2.13 -25.85
C GLY A 239 -0.63 2.30 -26.04
N TYR A 240 0.19 1.35 -25.56
CA TYR A 240 1.63 1.34 -25.79
C TYR A 240 2.03 0.16 -26.70
N SER A 241 3.11 0.32 -27.47
CA SER A 241 3.66 -0.75 -28.33
C SER A 241 4.83 -1.44 -27.62
N GLN A 242 4.91 -2.77 -27.76
CA GLN A 242 6.08 -3.56 -27.37
C GLN A 242 7.21 -3.43 -28.39
#